data_AF-A0ABD6P218-F1
#
_entry.id   AF-A0ABD6P218-F1
#
_cell.length_a   1.000
_cell.length_b   1.000
_cell.length_c   1.000
_cell.angle_alpha   90.00
_cell.angle_beta   90.00
_cell.angle_gamma   90.00
#
_symmetry.space_group_name_H-M   'P 1'
#
loop_
_entity.id
_entity.type
_entity.pdbx_description
1 polymer ?
#
loop_
_entity_poly.entity_id
_entity_poly.type
_entity_poly.pdbx_seq_one_letter_code
_entity_poly.pdbx_strand_id
1 'polypeptide(L)'
;MAELSGKVVEFLSAGTRTGMLGYLAADGRPLVAPVWFVVDGGDLVFSTGRDTAKGRALARDPRVVICVDDPHPPYSFVQVQGTAAVQDGAEDLLEIATRIGARYMGAERADEFGRRNAVP
;
A
#
# COMPACT_ATOMS: atom_id res chain seq x y z
N MET A 1 6.21 -7.20 -16.41
CA MET A 1 6.55 -6.70 -15.07
C MET A 1 7.56 -7.66 -14.45
N ALA A 2 8.43 -7.17 -13.58
CA ALA A 2 9.31 -8.05 -12.81
C ALA A 2 8.55 -8.58 -11.59
N GLU A 3 8.67 -9.86 -11.30
CA GLU A 3 8.06 -10.48 -10.12
C GLU A 3 8.89 -10.17 -8.86
N LEU A 4 8.22 -10.03 -7.72
CA LEU A 4 8.89 -9.88 -6.43
C LEU A 4 9.58 -11.20 -6.06
N SER A 5 10.89 -11.17 -5.85
CA SER A 5 11.63 -12.33 -5.34
C SER A 5 11.13 -12.75 -3.95
N GLY A 6 11.30 -14.03 -3.57
CA GLY A 6 10.89 -14.51 -2.24
C GLY A 6 11.49 -13.71 -1.08
N LYS A 7 12.77 -13.31 -1.17
CA LYS A 7 13.43 -12.47 -0.15
C LYS A 7 12.79 -11.08 -0.02
N VAL A 8 12.33 -10.52 -1.14
CA VAL A 8 11.63 -9.23 -1.16
C VAL A 8 10.25 -9.36 -0.54
N VAL A 9 9.50 -10.42 -0.88
CA VAL A 9 8.19 -10.71 -0.27
C VAL A 9 8.32 -10.91 1.24
N GLU A 10 9.33 -11.64 1.70
CA GLU A 10 9.62 -11.84 3.13
C GLU A 10 9.89 -10.51 3.83
N PHE A 11 10.77 -9.67 3.26
CA PHE A 11 11.07 -8.35 3.81
C PHE A 11 9.82 -7.45 3.89
N LEU A 12 9.03 -7.40 2.82
CA LEU A 12 7.81 -6.61 2.73
C LEU A 12 6.69 -7.16 3.63
N SER A 13 6.74 -8.44 4.00
CA SER A 13 5.73 -9.10 4.85
C SER A 13 6.08 -9.11 6.34
N ALA A 14 7.33 -8.79 6.69
CA ALA A 14 7.76 -8.77 8.08
C ALA A 14 7.22 -7.54 8.84
N GLY A 15 6.56 -7.82 9.97
CA GLY A 15 6.05 -6.82 10.90
C GLY A 15 5.09 -5.80 10.26
N THR A 16 5.11 -4.58 10.79
CA THR A 16 4.17 -3.50 10.46
C THR A 16 4.85 -2.31 9.80
N ARG A 17 5.84 -2.57 8.94
CA ARG A 17 6.55 -1.52 8.20
C ARG A 17 5.58 -0.77 7.29
N THR A 18 5.53 0.56 7.38
CA THR A 18 4.74 1.37 6.45
C THR A 18 5.50 1.54 5.14
N GLY A 19 4.80 1.65 4.03
CA GLY A 19 5.42 1.98 2.75
C GLY A 19 5.31 3.47 2.44
N MET A 20 6.41 4.10 2.10
CA MET A 20 6.47 5.49 1.65
C MET A 20 6.13 5.53 0.15
N LEU A 21 4.85 5.75 -0.15
CA LEU A 21 4.34 5.80 -1.53
C LEU A 21 4.60 7.17 -2.15
N GLY A 22 5.44 7.20 -3.17
CA GLY A 22 5.64 8.32 -4.08
C GLY A 22 4.63 8.30 -5.24
N TYR A 23 4.01 9.44 -5.51
CA TYR A 23 3.05 9.66 -6.59
C TYR A 23 3.10 11.11 -7.09
N LEU A 24 2.46 11.43 -8.20
CA LEU A 24 2.46 12.79 -8.77
C LEU A 24 1.14 13.53 -8.49
N ALA A 25 1.23 14.75 -7.99
CA ALA A 25 0.10 15.67 -7.88
C ALA A 25 -0.39 16.13 -9.27
N ALA A 26 -1.52 16.84 -9.31
CA ALA A 26 -2.11 17.33 -10.56
C ALA A 26 -1.21 18.31 -11.34
N ASP A 27 -0.32 19.03 -10.65
CA ASP A 27 0.68 19.93 -11.24
C ASP A 27 2.02 19.23 -11.56
N GLY A 28 2.09 17.90 -11.38
CA GLY A 28 3.29 17.11 -11.58
C GLY A 28 4.27 17.11 -10.39
N ARG A 29 3.96 17.78 -9.27
CA ARG A 29 4.81 17.74 -8.07
C ARG A 29 4.87 16.32 -7.49
N PRO A 30 6.07 15.79 -7.16
CA PRO A 30 6.16 14.53 -6.44
C PRO A 30 5.66 14.71 -5.00
N LEU A 31 4.76 13.83 -4.58
CA LEU A 31 4.26 13.72 -3.22
C LEU A 31 4.63 12.36 -2.65
N VAL A 32 4.83 12.29 -1.34
CA VAL A 32 5.08 11.05 -0.62
C VAL A 32 4.11 10.94 0.54
N ALA A 33 3.48 9.78 0.70
CA ALA A 33 2.61 9.50 1.83
C ALA A 33 2.86 8.08 2.38
N PRO A 34 2.89 7.88 3.71
CA PRO A 34 2.93 6.54 4.28
C PRO A 34 1.61 5.80 3.99
N VAL A 35 1.71 4.53 3.62
CA VAL A 35 0.58 3.62 3.42
C VAL A 35 0.79 2.32 4.18
N TRP A 36 -0.33 1.74 4.62
CA TRP A 36 -0.38 0.35 5.07
C TRP A 36 -0.68 -0.54 3.87
N PHE A 37 -0.03 -1.70 3.81
CA PHE A 37 -0.17 -2.59 2.68
C PHE A 37 -0.06 -4.06 3.08
N VAL A 38 -0.46 -4.94 2.17
CA VAL A 38 -0.13 -6.37 2.19
C VAL A 38 0.53 -6.76 0.88
N VAL A 39 1.26 -7.88 0.89
CA VAL A 39 1.66 -8.56 -0.34
C VAL A 39 0.59 -9.61 -0.64
N ASP A 40 -0.04 -9.53 -1.80
CA ASP A 40 -1.11 -10.44 -2.22
C ASP A 40 -0.90 -10.83 -3.70
N GLY A 41 -0.84 -12.13 -3.99
CA GLY A 41 -0.60 -12.59 -5.37
C GLY A 41 0.73 -12.16 -6.01
N GLY A 42 1.67 -11.62 -5.24
CA GLY A 42 2.92 -11.02 -5.75
C GLY A 42 2.85 -9.50 -5.93
N ASP A 43 1.71 -8.88 -5.66
CA ASP A 43 1.48 -7.44 -5.75
C ASP A 43 1.45 -6.77 -4.38
N LEU A 44 1.80 -5.48 -4.35
CA LEU A 44 1.63 -4.63 -3.18
C LEU A 44 0.23 -4.00 -3.22
N VAL A 45 -0.62 -4.38 -2.27
CA VAL A 45 -2.02 -3.94 -2.20
C VAL A 45 -2.23 -3.02 -1.01
N PHE A 46 -2.83 -1.86 -1.26
CA PHE A 46 -3.22 -0.87 -0.25
C PHE A 46 -4.56 -0.24 -0.63
N SER A 47 -5.30 0.30 0.34
CA SER A 47 -6.55 1.03 0.07
C SER A 47 -6.34 2.56 0.05
N THR A 48 -7.17 3.23 -0.73
CA THR A 48 -7.27 4.69 -0.73
C THR A 48 -8.68 5.09 -1.14
N GLY A 49 -9.25 6.11 -0.48
CA GLY A 49 -10.53 6.66 -0.91
C GLY A 49 -10.40 7.32 -2.29
N ARG A 50 -11.38 7.08 -3.16
CA ARG A 50 -11.41 7.58 -4.55
C ARG A 50 -11.29 9.11 -4.61
N ASP A 51 -12.07 9.79 -3.77
CA ASP A 51 -12.17 11.25 -3.76
C ASP A 51 -11.10 11.93 -2.89
N THR A 52 -10.08 11.19 -2.47
CA THR A 52 -8.92 11.79 -1.82
C THR A 52 -7.98 12.42 -2.86
N ALA A 53 -7.08 13.30 -2.41
CA ALA A 53 -6.04 13.85 -3.28
C ALA A 53 -5.18 12.73 -3.90
N LYS A 54 -4.86 11.68 -3.12
CA LYS A 54 -4.11 10.50 -3.57
C LYS A 54 -4.90 9.67 -4.58
N GLY A 55 -6.19 9.39 -4.33
CA GLY A 55 -7.05 8.65 -5.26
C GLY A 55 -7.16 9.34 -6.62
N ARG A 56 -7.49 10.63 -6.63
CA ARG A 56 -7.53 11.45 -7.87
C ARG A 56 -6.17 11.61 -8.55
N ALA A 57 -5.07 11.52 -7.81
CA ALA A 57 -3.73 11.57 -8.39
C ALA A 57 -3.42 10.25 -9.12
N LEU A 58 -3.62 9.11 -8.47
CA LEU A 58 -3.36 7.78 -9.04
C LEU A 58 -4.26 7.46 -10.24
N ALA A 59 -5.51 7.93 -10.24
CA ALA A 59 -6.40 7.80 -11.39
C ALA A 59 -5.92 8.60 -12.63
N ARG A 60 -5.15 9.68 -12.42
CA ARG A 60 -4.63 10.54 -13.49
C ARG A 60 -3.27 10.07 -13.99
N ASP A 61 -2.38 9.70 -13.07
CA ASP A 61 -1.06 9.17 -13.36
C ASP A 61 -0.78 7.98 -12.43
N PRO A 62 -0.83 6.74 -12.96
CA PRO A 62 -0.69 5.55 -12.14
C PRO A 62 0.78 5.23 -11.81
N ARG A 63 1.76 5.99 -12.31
CA ARG A 63 3.17 5.72 -12.04
C ARG A 63 3.48 6.01 -10.57
N VAL A 64 4.01 5.00 -9.90
CA VAL A 64 4.29 5.05 -8.46
C VAL A 64 5.65 4.46 -8.14
N VAL A 65 6.18 4.88 -7.00
CA VAL A 65 7.28 4.23 -6.31
C VAL A 65 6.86 4.00 -4.86
N ILE A 66 7.28 2.90 -4.26
CA ILE A 66 7.10 2.66 -2.83
C ILE A 66 8.42 2.22 -2.23
N CYS A 67 8.82 2.90 -1.15
CA CYS A 67 9.99 2.54 -0.36
C CYS A 67 9.52 2.00 1.00
N VAL A 68 10.01 0.83 1.38
CA VAL A 68 9.76 0.23 2.70
C VAL A 68 11.12 0.05 3.35
N ASP A 69 11.37 0.75 4.45
CA ASP A 69 12.59 0.64 5.23
C ASP A 69 12.38 -0.18 6.51
N ASP A 70 13.47 -0.77 7.00
CA ASP A 70 13.57 -1.20 8.38
C ASP A 70 14.05 -0.01 9.23
N PRO A 71 13.22 0.49 10.15
CA PRO A 71 13.59 1.63 10.98
C PRO A 71 14.61 1.28 12.08
N HIS A 72 15.11 0.03 12.16
CA HIS A 72 16.08 -0.41 13.14
C HIS A 72 17.43 -0.81 12.51
N PRO A 73 18.57 -0.56 13.20
CA PRO A 73 19.87 -1.06 12.78
C PRO A 73 19.96 -2.60 12.79
N PRO A 74 20.66 -3.24 11.82
CA PRO A 74 21.24 -2.63 10.63
C PRO A 74 20.16 -2.23 9.61
N TYR A 75 20.13 -0.95 9.25
CA TYR A 75 19.11 -0.39 8.37
C TYR A 75 19.14 -1.07 6.99
N SER A 76 17.96 -1.32 6.44
CA SER A 76 17.79 -1.90 5.11
C SER A 76 16.47 -1.44 4.51
N PHE A 77 16.31 -1.55 3.19
CA PHE A 77 15.08 -1.16 2.53
C PHE A 77 14.83 -1.97 1.26
N VAL A 78 13.57 -1.97 0.83
CA VAL A 78 13.13 -2.42 -0.50
C VAL A 78 12.44 -1.24 -1.18
N GLN A 79 12.78 -1.02 -2.45
CA GLN A 79 12.06 -0.09 -3.31
C GLN A 79 11.40 -0.86 -4.46
N VAL A 80 10.12 -0.57 -4.70
CA VAL A 80 9.36 -1.09 -5.84
C VAL A 80 8.90 0.10 -6.69
N GLN A 81 9.09 0.00 -8.01
CA GLN A 81 8.63 0.98 -8.99
C GLN A 81 7.67 0.30 -9.94
N GLY A 82 6.57 0.96 -10.29
CA GLY A 82 5.57 0.36 -11.15
C GLY A 82 4.40 1.28 -11.45
N THR A 83 3.31 0.67 -11.93
CA THR A 83 2.04 1.33 -12.21
C THR A 83 0.96 0.74 -11.32
N ALA A 84 0.26 1.59 -10.58
CA ALA A 84 -0.89 1.17 -9.78
C ALA A 84 -2.09 0.84 -10.68
N ALA A 85 -2.65 -0.35 -10.51
CA ALA A 85 -3.98 -0.66 -11.03
C ALA A 85 -5.01 -0.23 -9.97
N VAL A 86 -5.95 0.65 -10.36
CA VAL A 86 -7.03 1.11 -9.47
C VAL A 86 -8.25 0.25 -9.75
N GLN A 87 -8.73 -0.47 -8.72
CA GLN A 87 -9.96 -1.24 -8.78
C GLN A 87 -11.02 -0.55 -7.95
N ASP A 88 -12.01 -0.03 -8.66
CA ASP A 88 -13.13 0.69 -8.09
C ASP A 88 -14.23 -0.28 -7.64
N GLY A 89 -14.64 -0.20 -6.37
CA GLY A 89 -15.72 -1.05 -5.83
C GLY A 89 -15.36 -2.54 -5.83
N ALA A 90 -14.08 -2.87 -5.63
CA ALA A 90 -13.60 -4.23 -5.59
C ALA A 90 -14.38 -5.05 -4.54
N GLU A 91 -14.87 -6.23 -4.94
CA GLU A 91 -15.69 -7.10 -4.08
C GLU A 91 -14.93 -7.55 -2.83
N ASP A 92 -13.60 -7.59 -2.92
CA ASP A 92 -12.66 -7.96 -1.86
C ASP A 92 -12.13 -6.77 -1.05
N LEU A 93 -12.58 -5.52 -1.31
CA LEU A 93 -12.07 -4.32 -0.64
C LEU A 93 -12.15 -4.45 0.89
N LEU A 94 -13.27 -4.95 1.40
CA LEU A 94 -13.45 -5.15 2.85
C LEU A 94 -12.50 -6.24 3.39
N GLU A 95 -12.31 -7.32 2.65
CA GLU A 95 -11.40 -8.40 3.03
C GLU A 95 -9.96 -7.90 3.10
N ILE A 96 -9.48 -7.24 2.03
CA ILE A 96 -8.15 -6.66 1.95
C ILE A 96 -7.93 -5.61 3.04
N ALA A 97 -8.88 -4.69 3.23
CA ALA A 97 -8.78 -3.67 4.27
C ALA A 97 -8.73 -4.30 5.67
N THR A 98 -9.46 -5.39 5.90
CA THR A 98 -9.46 -6.15 7.17
C THR A 98 -8.12 -6.85 7.37
N ARG A 99 -7.55 -7.48 6.33
CA ARG A 99 -6.20 -8.08 6.37
C ARG A 99 -5.13 -7.05 6.69
N ILE A 100 -5.19 -5.88 6.04
CA ILE A 100 -4.30 -4.74 6.35
C ILE A 100 -4.52 -4.29 7.80
N GLY A 101 -5.77 -4.11 8.24
CA GLY A 101 -6.11 -3.75 9.61
C GLY A 101 -5.53 -4.73 10.64
N ALA A 102 -5.74 -6.03 10.43
CA ALA A 102 -5.21 -7.10 11.27
C ALA A 102 -3.68 -7.03 11.37
N ARG A 103 -3.01 -6.80 10.24
CA ARG A 103 -1.55 -6.70 10.19
C ARG A 103 -1.04 -5.54 11.04
N TYR A 104 -1.58 -4.33 10.85
CA TYR A 104 -1.02 -3.12 11.47
C TYR A 104 -1.53 -2.83 12.87
N MET A 105 -2.76 -3.25 13.19
CA MET A 105 -3.44 -2.92 14.45
C MET A 105 -3.71 -4.15 15.33
N GLY A 106 -3.35 -5.35 14.86
CA GLY A 106 -3.61 -6.62 15.54
C GLY A 106 -4.97 -7.22 15.17
N ALA A 107 -5.08 -8.54 15.32
CA ALA A 107 -6.27 -9.31 14.94
C ALA A 107 -7.55 -8.83 15.65
N GLU A 108 -7.45 -8.40 16.90
CA GLU A 108 -8.61 -7.90 17.68
C GLU A 108 -9.25 -6.64 17.10
N ARG A 109 -8.49 -5.87 16.31
CA ARG A 109 -8.94 -4.60 15.70
C ARG A 109 -9.08 -4.70 14.19
N ALA A 110 -8.97 -5.91 13.63
CA ALA A 110 -9.03 -6.14 12.20
C ALA A 110 -10.34 -5.58 11.59
N ASP A 111 -11.49 -5.96 12.17
CA ASP A 111 -12.80 -5.54 11.67
C ASP A 111 -13.03 -4.03 11.80
N GLU A 112 -12.56 -3.42 12.90
CA GLU A 112 -12.64 -1.98 13.14
C GLU A 112 -11.94 -1.22 12.01
N PHE A 113 -10.69 -1.57 11.72
CA PHE A 113 -9.90 -0.91 10.69
C PHE A 113 -10.27 -1.33 9.28
N GLY A 114 -10.74 -2.55 9.09
CA GLY A 114 -11.29 -3.02 7.83
C GLY A 114 -12.45 -2.16 7.38
N ARG A 115 -13.47 -1.99 8.24
CA ARG A 115 -14.63 -1.14 7.93
C ARG A 115 -14.26 0.34 7.78
N ARG A 116 -13.33 0.84 8.59
CA ARG A 116 -12.85 2.22 8.50
C ARG A 116 -12.16 2.51 7.16
N ASN A 117 -11.39 1.56 6.64
CA ASN A 117 -10.52 1.76 5.48
C ASN A 117 -11.09 1.19 4.17
N ALA A 118 -12.20 0.44 4.24
CA ALA A 118 -12.97 -0.03 3.10
C ALA A 118 -14.01 1.01 2.65
N VAL A 119 -13.57 2.25 2.46
CA VAL A 119 -14.42 3.34 1.96
C VAL A 119 -14.35 3.43 0.43
N PRO A 120 -15.47 3.71 -0.26
CA PRO A 120 -15.51 3.86 -1.72
C PRO A 120 -14.63 4.96 -2.33
#